data_AF-B1ZG41-F1
#
_entry.id   AF-B1ZG41-F1
#
_cell.length_a   1.000
_cell.length_b   1.000
_cell.length_c   1.000
_cell.angle_alpha   90.00
_cell.angle_beta   90.00
_cell.angle_gamma   90.00
#
_symmetry.space_group_name_H-M   'P 1'
#
loop_
_entity.id
_entity.type
_entity.pdbx_description
1 polymer ?
#
loop_
_entity_poly.entity_id
_entity_poly.type
_entity_poly.pdbx_seq_one_letter_code
_entity_poly.pdbx_strand_id
1 'polypeptide(L)'
;MAEVYRHRPRGLWSVRECGRVVGHREAIALVGVILRASEAARLRCLRTGARDVHAWAAGTVADLPRPEGARRLLYRIQEPGFRVEGAVVTRAAAAWFEADGSAWCEGGEG
;
A
#
# COMPACT_ATOMS: atom_id res chain seq x y z
N MET A 1 -11.93 -8.64 3.35
CA MET A 1 -10.84 -8.06 2.52
C MET A 1 -9.89 -7.34 3.47
N ALA A 2 -8.59 -7.60 3.35
CA ALA A 2 -7.58 -6.97 4.17
C ALA A 2 -7.18 -5.62 3.57
N GLU A 3 -6.85 -4.66 4.43
CA GLU A 3 -6.27 -3.38 4.08
C GLU A 3 -4.87 -3.28 4.70
N VAL A 4 -3.87 -3.03 3.86
CA VAL A 4 -2.45 -3.02 4.22
C VAL A 4 -1.89 -1.61 4.03
N TYR A 5 -1.19 -1.11 5.05
CA TYR A 5 -0.49 0.18 5.00
C TYR A 5 0.77 0.16 5.87
N ARG A 6 1.74 1.04 5.55
CA ARG A 6 3.01 1.09 6.28
C ARG A 6 2.84 1.80 7.61
N HIS A 7 3.16 1.11 8.70
CA HIS A 7 3.30 1.72 10.03
C HIS A 7 4.74 2.24 10.22
N ARG A 8 4.97 3.47 9.77
CA ARG A 8 6.30 4.11 9.71
C ARG A 8 7.12 4.01 11.02
N PRO A 9 6.56 4.24 12.22
CA PRO A 9 7.35 4.17 13.45
C PRO A 9 7.85 2.77 13.82
N ARG A 10 7.16 1.71 13.36
CA ARG A 10 7.55 0.32 13.66
C ARG A 10 8.33 -0.34 12.52
N GLY A 11 8.34 0.26 11.33
CA GLY A 11 8.91 -0.40 10.16
C GLY A 11 8.17 -1.70 9.77
N LEU A 12 6.88 -1.81 10.09
CA LEU A 12 6.04 -2.97 9.78
C LEU A 12 4.83 -2.56 8.92
N TRP A 13 4.20 -3.53 8.29
CA TRP A 13 2.92 -3.37 7.62
C TRP A 13 1.78 -3.65 8.60
N SER A 14 0.90 -2.68 8.77
CA SER A 14 -0.36 -2.88 9.50
C SER A 14 -1.36 -3.58 8.59
N VAL A 15 -2.03 -4.60 9.12
CA VAL A 15 -3.11 -5.32 8.45
C VAL A 15 -4.41 -4.99 9.17
N ARG A 16 -5.38 -4.46 8.42
CA ARG A 16 -6.68 -4.03 8.92
C ARG A 16 -7.80 -4.81 8.23
N GLU A 17 -8.74 -5.32 9.01
CA GLU A 17 -9.92 -6.00 8.52
C GLU A 17 -11.15 -5.39 9.19
N CYS A 18 -12.20 -5.13 8.42
CA CYS A 18 -13.44 -4.51 8.92
C CYS A 18 -13.19 -3.26 9.78
N GLY A 19 -12.22 -2.41 9.36
CA GLY A 19 -11.86 -1.18 10.06
C GLY A 19 -10.99 -1.35 11.31
N ARG A 20 -10.64 -2.58 11.72
CA ARG A 20 -9.80 -2.87 12.89
C ARG A 20 -8.45 -3.44 12.50
N VAL A 21 -7.37 -2.92 13.09
CA VAL A 21 -6.03 -3.52 12.91
C VAL A 21 -6.02 -4.88 13.61
N VAL A 22 -5.81 -5.94 12.84
CA VAL A 22 -5.77 -7.33 13.32
C VAL A 22 -4.34 -7.83 13.53
N GLY A 23 -3.34 -7.11 13.02
CA GLY A 23 -1.95 -7.44 13.27
C GLY A 23 -0.97 -6.56 12.51
N HIS A 24 0.31 -6.89 12.71
CA HIS A 24 1.43 -6.34 11.96
C HIS A 24 2.22 -7.46 11.31
N ARG A 25 2.80 -7.20 10.15
CA ARG A 25 3.63 -8.16 9.41
C ARG A 25 4.88 -7.47 8.88
N GLU A 26 5.99 -8.20 8.84
CA GLU A 26 7.21 -7.74 8.16
C GLU A 26 7.01 -7.76 6.65
N ALA A 27 6.42 -8.84 6.12
CA ALA A 27 6.05 -8.95 4.72
C ALA A 27 4.62 -9.52 4.57
N ILE A 28 3.94 -9.13 3.50
CA ILE A 28 2.61 -9.63 3.14
C ILE A 28 2.34 -9.45 1.64
N ALA A 29 1.68 -10.43 1.02
CA ALA A 29 1.20 -10.33 -0.34
C ALA A 29 -0.33 -10.24 -0.39
N LEU A 30 -0.85 -9.50 -1.36
CA LEU A 30 -2.27 -9.37 -1.66
C LEU A 30 -2.54 -9.72 -3.13
N VAL A 31 -3.71 -10.28 -3.41
CA VAL A 31 -4.27 -10.47 -4.76
C VAL A 31 -5.58 -9.70 -4.93
N GLY A 32 -5.91 -9.34 -6.17
CA GLY A 32 -7.09 -8.55 -6.51
C GLY A 32 -7.04 -7.16 -5.86
N VAL A 33 -5.93 -6.46 -6.06
CA VAL A 33 -5.55 -5.30 -5.26
C VAL A 33 -6.22 -4.02 -5.75
N ILE A 34 -6.81 -3.29 -4.82
CA ILE A 34 -7.30 -1.92 -4.99
C ILE A 34 -6.41 -0.98 -4.18
N LEU A 35 -5.80 -0.02 -4.86
CA LEU A 35 -4.92 0.98 -4.28
C LEU A 35 -5.73 2.23 -3.95
N ARG A 36 -5.74 2.62 -2.68
CA ARG A 36 -6.53 3.74 -2.17
C ARG A 36 -5.61 4.81 -1.57
N ALA A 37 -5.66 6.01 -2.13
CA ALA A 37 -5.02 7.18 -1.56
C ALA A 37 -6.08 8.25 -1.29
N SER A 38 -6.19 8.70 -0.05
CA SER A 38 -7.12 9.77 0.33
C SER A 38 -6.42 11.12 0.17
N GLU A 39 -6.82 11.90 -0.83
CA GLU A 39 -6.26 13.24 -1.04
C GLU A 39 -6.56 14.18 0.12
N ALA A 40 -7.79 14.14 0.66
CA ALA A 40 -8.16 14.94 1.82
C ALA A 40 -7.27 14.63 3.04
N ALA A 41 -7.02 13.34 3.33
CA ALA A 41 -6.13 12.95 4.43
C ALA A 41 -4.67 13.33 4.13
N ARG A 42 -4.19 13.19 2.89
CA ARG A 42 -2.85 13.59 2.44
C ARG A 42 -2.63 15.08 2.67
N LEU A 43 -3.54 15.93 2.18
CA LEU A 43 -3.48 17.39 2.34
C LEU A 43 -3.55 17.80 3.82
N ARG A 44 -4.38 17.13 4.62
CA ARG A 44 -4.41 17.36 6.08
C ARG A 44 -3.05 17.05 6.70
N CYS A 45 -2.47 15.87 6.43
CA CYS A 45 -1.17 15.48 6.97
C CYS A 45 -0.07 16.45 6.56
N LEU A 46 -0.05 16.91 5.30
CA LEU A 46 0.91 17.92 4.83
C LEU A 46 0.75 19.26 5.57
N ARG A 47 -0.49 19.69 5.83
CA ARG A 47 -0.77 20.96 6.50
C ARG A 47 -0.47 20.93 8.00
N THR A 48 -0.78 19.83 8.68
CA THR A 48 -0.76 19.77 10.15
C THR A 48 0.39 18.95 10.73
N GLY A 49 1.13 18.20 9.89
CA GLY A 49 2.12 17.23 10.35
C GLY A 49 1.52 15.97 10.99
N ALA A 50 0.19 15.80 10.93
CA ALA A 50 -0.47 14.60 11.42
C ALA A 50 0.00 13.34 10.68
N ARG A 51 -0.08 12.19 11.36
CA ARG A 51 0.37 10.88 10.86
C ARG A 51 -0.79 9.94 10.55
N ASP A 52 -1.92 10.52 10.13
CA ASP A 52 -3.11 9.75 9.78
C ASP A 52 -2.84 8.87 8.56
N VAL A 53 -3.50 7.71 8.51
CA VAL A 53 -3.45 6.84 7.33
C VAL A 53 -4.09 7.55 6.14
N HIS A 54 -3.32 7.70 5.07
CA HIS A 54 -3.74 8.40 3.85
C HIS A 54 -3.48 7.58 2.58
N ALA A 55 -2.85 6.41 2.70
CA ALA A 55 -2.59 5.49 1.61
C ALA A 55 -2.64 4.04 2.13
N TRP A 56 -3.37 3.17 1.45
CA TRP A 56 -3.47 1.75 1.76
C TRP A 56 -3.78 0.93 0.50
N ALA A 57 -3.44 -0.35 0.54
CA ALA A 57 -3.82 -1.33 -0.46
C ALA A 57 -4.85 -2.29 0.13
N ALA A 58 -5.93 -2.55 -0.61
CA ALA A 58 -6.97 -3.47 -0.19
C ALA A 58 -6.99 -4.69 -1.10
N GLY A 59 -7.10 -5.89 -0.54
CA GLY A 59 -7.11 -7.12 -1.33
C GLY A 59 -7.27 -8.37 -0.46
N THR A 60 -7.14 -9.53 -1.08
CA THR A 60 -7.14 -10.82 -0.38
C THR A 60 -5.71 -11.21 -0.05
N VAL A 61 -5.44 -11.56 1.21
CA VAL A 61 -4.11 -12.02 1.63
C VAL A 61 -3.77 -13.33 0.90
N ALA A 62 -2.55 -13.42 0.40
CA ALA A 62 -2.05 -14.60 -0.28
C ALA A 62 -0.63 -14.93 0.19
N ASP A 63 -0.25 -16.20 0.05
CA ASP A 63 1.12 -16.67 0.23
C ASP A 63 1.71 -16.96 -1.15
N LEU A 64 2.29 -15.92 -1.76
CA LEU A 64 2.83 -15.96 -3.12
C LEU A 64 4.19 -15.26 -3.14
N PRO A 65 5.23 -15.89 -3.71
CA PRO A 65 6.51 -15.23 -3.89
C PRO A 65 6.37 -14.08 -4.88
N ARG A 66 7.18 -13.04 -4.70
CA ARG A 66 7.24 -11.92 -5.65
C ARG A 66 7.93 -12.39 -6.94
N PRO A 67 7.29 -12.27 -8.11
CA PRO A 67 7.92 -12.61 -9.38
C PRO A 67 9.00 -11.58 -9.75
N GLU A 68 9.97 -11.99 -10.57
CA GLU A 68 11.06 -11.12 -11.04
C GLU A 68 10.54 -9.90 -11.81
N GLY A 69 9.46 -10.07 -12.59
CA GLY A 69 8.83 -9.00 -13.36
C GLY A 69 7.94 -8.04 -12.56
N ALA A 70 7.86 -8.19 -11.23
CA ALA A 70 7.09 -7.27 -10.40
C ALA A 70 7.67 -5.86 -10.48
N ARG A 71 6.80 -4.86 -10.67
CA ARG A 71 7.21 -3.46 -10.82
C ARG A 71 7.11 -2.73 -9.50
N ARG A 72 7.96 -1.71 -9.35
CA ARG A 72 8.03 -0.92 -8.12
C ARG A 72 6.76 -0.10 -7.92
N LEU A 73 6.08 -0.32 -6.79
CA LEU A 73 4.91 0.45 -6.38
C LEU A 73 5.33 1.53 -5.39
N LEU A 74 5.12 2.78 -5.76
CA LEU A 74 5.53 3.93 -4.96
C LEU A 74 4.33 4.72 -4.45
N TYR A 75 4.45 5.23 -3.23
CA TYR A 75 3.59 6.26 -2.68
C TYR A 75 4.46 7.34 -2.03
N ARG A 76 4.19 8.60 -2.36
CA ARG A 76 4.87 9.78 -1.80
C ARG A 76 3.80 10.77 -1.34
N ILE A 77 3.89 11.25 -0.11
CA ILE A 77 2.87 12.16 0.45
C ILE A 77 2.77 13.48 -0.35
N GLN A 78 3.85 13.89 -1.02
CA GLN A 78 3.90 15.08 -1.87
C GLN A 78 3.07 14.92 -3.15
N GLU A 79 2.85 13.69 -3.62
CA GLU A 79 2.18 13.38 -4.87
C GLU A 79 0.83 12.67 -4.60
N PRO A 80 -0.22 12.92 -5.40
CA PRO A 80 -1.45 12.14 -5.29
C PRO A 80 -1.27 10.74 -5.87
N GLY A 81 -1.91 9.75 -5.22
CA GLY A 81 -2.02 8.39 -5.73
C GLY A 81 -0.80 7.51 -5.51
N PHE A 82 -0.98 6.21 -5.80
CA PHE A 82 0.11 5.27 -5.96
C PHE A 82 0.63 5.33 -7.38
N ARG A 83 1.92 5.03 -7.59
CA ARG A 83 2.55 5.08 -8.90
C ARG A 83 3.40 3.86 -9.21
N VAL A 84 3.39 3.49 -10.49
CA VAL A 84 4.34 2.57 -11.12
C VAL A 84 4.94 3.30 -12.30
N GLU A 85 6.28 3.35 -12.38
CA GLU A 85 7.00 3.99 -13.51
C GLU A 85 6.53 5.44 -13.78
N GLY A 86 6.11 6.14 -12.72
CA GLY A 86 5.61 7.52 -12.82
C GLY A 86 4.13 7.66 -13.18
N ALA A 87 3.43 6.60 -13.62
CA ALA A 87 2.00 6.63 -13.89
C ALA A 87 1.17 6.33 -12.63
N VAL A 88 0.02 6.98 -12.45
CA VAL A 88 -0.89 6.68 -11.33
C VAL A 88 -1.56 5.33 -11.57
N VAL A 89 -1.62 4.50 -10.54
CA VAL A 89 -2.29 3.20 -10.55
C VAL A 89 -3.30 3.11 -9.41
N THR A 90 -4.47 2.58 -9.69
CA THR A 90 -5.54 2.36 -8.70
C THR A 90 -5.86 0.89 -8.50
N ARG A 91 -5.37 0.01 -9.38
CA ARG A 91 -5.55 -1.44 -9.32
C ARG A 91 -4.29 -2.21 -9.72
N ALA A 92 -4.14 -3.40 -9.17
CA ALA A 92 -3.11 -4.36 -9.54
C ALA A 92 -3.62 -5.80 -9.37
N ALA A 93 -3.11 -6.73 -10.16
CA ALA A 93 -3.47 -8.15 -10.04
C ALA A 93 -2.97 -8.72 -8.70
N ALA A 94 -1.74 -8.37 -8.32
CA ALA A 94 -1.14 -8.69 -7.04
C ALA A 94 -0.22 -7.56 -6.56
N ALA A 95 0.01 -7.48 -5.26
CA ALA A 95 0.98 -6.58 -4.65
C ALA A 95 1.72 -7.26 -3.50
N TRP A 96 3.03 -7.00 -3.43
CA TRP A 96 3.94 -7.51 -2.41
C TRP A 96 4.47 -6.36 -1.58
N PHE A 97 4.37 -6.50 -0.27
CA PHE A 97 4.84 -5.55 0.72
C PHE A 97 5.94 -6.23 1.53
N GLU A 98 7.16 -5.71 1.45
CA GLU A 98 8.37 -6.42 1.90
C GLU A 98 8.91 -5.86 3.23
N ALA A 99 9.75 -6.64 3.91
CA ALA A 99 10.30 -6.30 5.24
C ALA A 99 11.05 -4.96 5.27
N ASP A 100 11.78 -4.66 4.20
CA ASP A 100 12.50 -3.40 3.98
C ASP A 100 11.57 -2.18 3.77
N GLY A 101 10.24 -2.37 3.81
CA GLY A 101 9.24 -1.32 3.64
C GLY A 101 8.95 -0.97 2.20
N SER A 102 9.43 -1.81 1.31
CA SER A 102 9.35 -1.69 -0.12
C SER A 102 8.07 -2.35 -0.62
N ALA A 103 7.49 -1.84 -1.70
CA ALA A 103 6.25 -2.35 -2.26
C ALA A 103 6.38 -2.56 -3.76
N TRP A 104 5.75 -3.62 -4.25
CA TRP A 104 5.83 -4.08 -5.64
C TRP A 104 4.46 -4.54 -6.09
N CYS A 105 4.19 -4.51 -7.39
CA CYS A 105 2.95 -5.03 -7.93
C CYS A 105 3.12 -5.67 -9.31
N GLU A 106 2.17 -6.53 -9.63
CA GLU A 106 1.98 -7.12 -10.95
C GLU A 106 0.72 -6.53 -11.58
N GLY A 107 0.81 -6.19 -12.86
CA GLY A 107 -0.16 -5.28 -13.48
C GLY A 107 -0.02 -3.86 -12.95
N GLY A 108 -1.05 -3.04 -13.11
CA GLY A 108 -1.03 -1.62 -12.77
C GLY A 108 -1.84 -0.83 -13.78
N GLU A 109 -3.12 -0.65 -13.48
CA GLU A 109 -4.06 0.11 -14.30
C GLU A 109 -4.61 1.30 -13.51
N GLY A 110 -4.85 2.40 -14.21
CA GLY A 110 -5.33 3.67 -13.68
C GLY A 110 -6.83 3.69 -13.45
#